data_AF-H1VCA6-F1
#
_entry.id   AF-H1VCA6-F1
#
_cell.length_a   1.000
_cell.length_b   1.000
_cell.length_c   1.000
_cell.angle_alpha   90.00
_cell.angle_beta   90.00
_cell.angle_gamma   90.00
#
_symmetry.space_group_name_H-M   'P 1'
#
loop_
_entity.id
_entity.type
_entity.pdbx_description
1 polymer ?
#
loop_
_entity_poly.entity_id
_entity_poly.type
_entity_poly.pdbx_seq_one_letter_code
_entity_poly.pdbx_strand_id
1 'polypeptide(L)'
;MATPPTPSGQQLAQYFGDVKGKGLIPLEALARANVSEKDSRVLGLVRKASIFLNYAKRCELAFPAAVPRDLFNAKYPLKSCLVKIFSPASPSVKKKYFSEKMKTRAKELHEWADRVEDSVRIAHKAAQEAKAAKPVTNKAANGETIPPPADHEIWGRGGIMHGLALRPTDRFTVALNPVYTEEKRPANVYGHNGLTVGDWFPNQLSALFNGAHGSSNAGIYFQKDEGAFSVIVAGAYQDLDVDKGEIIFYSGSNSHLNDDSESILPSTEANKSLAENNVCSNPVRVLRKAHKGSRWAPSHGYRYDGLYEVYEKRLPKNTKNGTFEQYHLVRLPGQTPLRDLRSNPSAKQISDLAKSRDRY
;
A
#
# COMPACT_ATOMS: atom_id res chain seq x y z
N MET A 1 -5.18 19.00 0.40
CA MET A 1 -5.25 17.55 0.10
C MET A 1 -6.69 17.12 0.14
N ALA A 2 -7.12 16.26 -0.78
CA ALA A 2 -8.50 15.75 -0.82
C ALA A 2 -8.65 14.55 0.12
N THR A 3 -9.83 14.40 0.72
CA THR A 3 -10.14 13.22 1.54
C THR A 3 -10.04 11.94 0.71
N PRO A 4 -9.48 10.83 1.24
CA PRO A 4 -9.51 9.55 0.56
C PRO A 4 -10.94 9.23 0.04
N PRO A 5 -11.08 8.76 -1.21
CA PRO A 5 -12.38 8.40 -1.74
C PRO A 5 -12.98 7.27 -0.90
N THR A 6 -14.30 7.36 -0.65
CA THR A 6 -15.00 6.31 0.08
C THR A 6 -14.98 5.01 -0.74
N PRO A 7 -15.02 3.82 -0.10
CA PRO A 7 -15.03 2.55 -0.81
C PRO A 7 -16.15 2.39 -1.84
N SER A 8 -17.28 3.07 -1.66
CA SER A 8 -18.42 3.07 -2.58
C SER A 8 -18.42 4.24 -3.58
N GLY A 9 -17.44 5.14 -3.53
CA GLY A 9 -17.39 6.35 -4.36
C GLY A 9 -18.43 7.42 -4.01
N GLN A 10 -19.21 7.22 -2.95
CA GLN A 10 -20.22 8.16 -2.47
C GLN A 10 -19.60 9.30 -1.65
N GLN A 11 -20.36 10.38 -1.45
CA GLN A 11 -19.99 11.42 -0.49
C GLN A 11 -19.91 10.87 0.95
N LEU A 12 -19.01 11.44 1.76
CA LEU A 12 -18.71 11.00 3.13
C LEU A 12 -19.94 10.81 4.02
N ALA A 13 -20.81 11.83 4.09
CA ALA A 13 -22.00 11.78 4.93
C ALA A 13 -22.95 10.65 4.51
N GLN A 14 -23.13 10.46 3.20
CA GLN A 14 -23.94 9.37 2.64
C GLN A 14 -23.29 8.01 2.93
N TYR A 15 -21.99 7.88 2.73
CA TYR A 15 -21.26 6.65 3.02
C TYR A 15 -21.36 6.26 4.50
N PHE A 16 -21.14 7.19 5.43
CA PHE A 16 -21.30 6.93 6.87
C PHE A 16 -22.75 6.62 7.25
N GLY A 17 -23.71 7.29 6.61
CA GLY A 17 -25.13 6.95 6.71
C GLY A 17 -25.41 5.50 6.29
N ASP A 18 -24.85 5.06 5.18
CA ASP A 18 -24.99 3.70 4.65
C ASP A 18 -24.29 2.66 5.54
N VAL A 19 -23.09 2.95 6.05
CA VAL A 19 -22.40 2.10 7.04
C VAL A 19 -23.28 1.89 8.26
N LYS A 20 -23.87 2.97 8.78
CA LYS A 20 -24.76 2.91 9.95
C LYS A 20 -26.05 2.17 9.63
N GLY A 21 -26.78 2.60 8.60
CA GLY A 21 -28.13 2.14 8.28
C GLY A 21 -28.20 0.78 7.62
N LYS A 22 -27.24 0.45 6.76
CA LYS A 22 -27.20 -0.81 5.97
C LYS A 22 -26.11 -1.79 6.43
N GLY A 23 -25.37 -1.42 7.48
CA GLY A 23 -24.31 -2.23 8.08
C GLY A 23 -24.57 -2.48 9.56
N LEU A 24 -24.33 -1.46 10.39
CA LEU A 24 -24.28 -1.60 11.84
C LEU A 24 -25.66 -1.84 12.48
N ILE A 25 -26.71 -1.14 12.03
CA ILE A 25 -28.08 -1.33 12.54
C ILE A 25 -28.63 -2.74 12.23
N PRO A 26 -28.54 -3.24 10.98
CA PRO A 26 -28.92 -4.62 10.69
C PRO A 26 -28.12 -5.64 11.49
N LEU A 27 -26.81 -5.39 11.69
CA LEU A 27 -25.96 -6.28 12.46
C LEU A 27 -26.41 -6.35 13.92
N GLU A 28 -26.77 -5.22 14.54
CA GLU A 28 -27.39 -5.19 15.89
C GLU A 28 -28.70 -5.99 15.94
N ALA A 29 -29.53 -5.92 14.90
CA ALA A 29 -30.77 -6.69 14.83
C ALA A 29 -30.52 -8.21 14.79
N LEU A 30 -29.55 -8.65 13.98
CA LEU A 30 -29.12 -10.06 13.95
C LEU A 30 -28.54 -10.51 15.29
N ALA A 31 -27.84 -9.60 15.98
CA ALA A 31 -27.27 -9.84 17.29
C ALA A 31 -28.38 -10.11 18.33
N ARG A 32 -29.43 -9.28 18.33
CA ARG A 32 -30.63 -9.49 19.19
C ARG A 32 -31.36 -10.79 18.86
N ALA A 33 -31.42 -11.17 17.59
CA ALA A 33 -31.98 -12.44 17.13
C ALA A 33 -31.04 -13.65 17.37
N ASN A 34 -29.90 -13.45 18.03
CA ASN A 34 -28.91 -14.48 18.35
C ASN A 34 -28.41 -15.28 17.12
N VAL A 35 -28.29 -14.64 15.95
CA VAL A 35 -27.84 -15.28 14.72
C VAL A 35 -26.37 -15.72 14.83
N SER A 36 -26.01 -16.85 14.21
CA SER A 36 -24.65 -17.40 14.25
C SER A 36 -23.61 -16.44 13.66
N GLU A 37 -22.42 -16.39 14.23
CA GLU A 37 -21.29 -15.61 13.69
C GLU A 37 -20.83 -16.14 12.33
N LYS A 38 -21.10 -17.41 12.04
CA LYS A 38 -20.81 -18.07 10.76
C LYS A 38 -21.89 -17.82 9.71
N ASP A 39 -23.00 -17.16 10.05
CA ASP A 39 -24.05 -16.83 9.09
C ASP A 39 -23.50 -15.85 8.03
N SER A 40 -23.77 -16.13 6.76
CA SER A 40 -23.25 -15.34 5.64
C SER A 40 -23.66 -13.86 5.71
N ARG A 41 -24.83 -13.55 6.28
CA ARG A 41 -25.31 -12.18 6.48
C ARG A 41 -24.49 -11.47 7.55
N VAL A 42 -24.17 -12.16 8.65
CA VAL A 42 -23.32 -11.63 9.72
C VAL A 42 -21.91 -11.37 9.18
N LEU A 43 -21.32 -12.34 8.49
CA LEU A 43 -20.00 -12.19 7.87
C LEU A 43 -19.96 -11.00 6.89
N GLY A 44 -20.99 -10.85 6.06
CA GLY A 44 -21.10 -9.73 5.12
C GLY A 44 -21.18 -8.36 5.82
N LEU A 45 -21.93 -8.25 6.91
CA LEU A 45 -22.08 -7.01 7.67
C LEU A 45 -20.84 -6.69 8.52
N VAL A 46 -20.20 -7.69 9.11
CA VAL A 46 -18.89 -7.53 9.80
C VAL A 46 -17.83 -7.09 8.79
N ARG A 47 -17.81 -7.66 7.59
CA ARG A 47 -16.92 -7.21 6.50
C ARG A 47 -17.15 -5.75 6.14
N LYS A 48 -18.41 -5.29 6.03
CA LYS A 48 -18.72 -3.86 5.82
C LYS A 48 -18.17 -2.97 6.95
N ALA A 49 -18.32 -3.39 8.20
CA ALA A 49 -17.77 -2.66 9.35
C ALA A 49 -16.23 -2.62 9.31
N SER A 50 -15.58 -3.71 8.93
CA SER A 50 -14.12 -3.74 8.72
C SER A 50 -13.70 -2.76 7.63
N ILE A 51 -14.34 -2.78 6.45
CA ILE A 51 -14.08 -1.85 5.35
C ILE A 51 -14.20 -0.39 5.83
N PHE A 52 -15.22 -0.09 6.63
CA PHE A 52 -15.38 1.21 7.25
C PHE A 52 -14.23 1.59 8.21
N LEU A 53 -13.80 0.69 9.10
CA LEU A 53 -12.67 0.94 10.00
C LEU A 53 -11.36 1.19 9.24
N ASN A 54 -11.15 0.50 8.11
CA ASN A 54 -9.99 0.73 7.25
C ASN A 54 -10.05 2.09 6.57
N TYR A 55 -11.23 2.47 6.09
CA TYR A 55 -11.44 3.80 5.54
C TYR A 55 -11.15 4.89 6.59
N ALA A 56 -11.69 4.76 7.80
CA ALA A 56 -11.44 5.71 8.89
C ALA A 56 -9.96 5.77 9.26
N LYS A 57 -9.26 4.63 9.33
CA LYS A 57 -7.81 4.59 9.58
C LYS A 57 -6.99 5.22 8.47
N ARG A 58 -7.37 5.03 7.20
CA ARG A 58 -6.74 5.72 6.07
C ARG A 58 -6.91 7.24 6.17
N CYS A 59 -8.06 7.70 6.65
CA CYS A 59 -8.29 9.11 6.91
C CYS A 59 -7.41 9.62 8.06
N GLU A 60 -7.29 8.87 9.15
CA GLU A 60 -6.36 9.19 10.27
C GLU A 60 -4.91 9.28 9.81
N LEU A 61 -4.42 8.29 9.07
CA LEU A 61 -3.04 8.27 8.59
C LEU A 61 -2.76 9.41 7.61
N ALA A 62 -3.71 9.73 6.72
CA ALA A 62 -3.59 10.86 5.81
C ALA A 62 -3.63 12.21 6.55
N PHE A 63 -4.37 12.27 7.66
CA PHE A 63 -4.70 13.50 8.39
C PHE A 63 -4.65 13.30 9.91
N PRO A 64 -3.45 13.14 10.49
CA PRO A 64 -3.31 12.79 11.91
C PRO A 64 -3.81 13.89 12.84
N ALA A 65 -3.66 15.16 12.45
CA ALA A 65 -4.06 16.32 13.25
C ALA A 65 -5.08 17.23 12.54
N ALA A 66 -5.01 17.35 11.21
CA ALA A 66 -5.79 18.31 10.45
C ALA A 66 -6.43 17.68 9.23
N VAL A 67 -7.76 17.63 9.19
CA VAL A 67 -8.54 16.97 8.14
C VAL A 67 -9.09 17.98 7.13
N PRO A 68 -9.35 17.56 5.88
CA PRO A 68 -10.08 18.38 4.90
C PRO A 68 -11.50 18.70 5.39
N ARG A 69 -12.07 19.82 4.90
CA ARG A 69 -13.34 20.39 5.39
C ARG A 69 -14.52 19.43 5.30
N ASP A 70 -14.60 18.65 4.23
CA ASP A 70 -15.65 17.64 4.01
C ASP A 70 -15.60 16.53 5.06
N LEU A 71 -14.40 16.04 5.41
CA LEU A 71 -14.21 15.06 6.49
C LEU A 71 -14.46 15.66 7.87
N PHE A 72 -14.03 16.91 8.10
CA PHE A 72 -14.33 17.63 9.33
C PHE A 72 -15.84 17.75 9.55
N ASN A 73 -16.59 18.12 8.51
CA ASN A 73 -18.06 18.24 8.58
C ASN A 73 -18.73 16.88 8.80
N ALA A 74 -18.14 15.79 8.30
CA ALA A 74 -18.65 14.44 8.46
C ALA A 74 -18.16 13.71 9.74
N LYS A 75 -17.44 14.39 10.64
CA LYS A 75 -16.85 13.75 11.84
C LYS A 75 -17.88 13.18 12.81
N TYR A 76 -19.05 13.80 12.95
CA TYR A 76 -20.09 13.30 13.87
C TYR A 76 -20.76 12.01 13.34
N PRO A 77 -21.17 11.91 12.06
CA PRO A 77 -21.57 10.64 11.46
C PRO A 77 -20.51 9.54 11.58
N LEU A 78 -19.23 9.87 11.35
CA LEU A 78 -18.09 8.95 11.53
C LEU A 78 -18.04 8.42 12.96
N LYS A 79 -18.02 9.31 13.96
CA LYS A 79 -18.01 8.95 15.39
C LYS A 79 -19.22 8.09 15.77
N SER A 80 -20.40 8.42 15.25
CA SER A 80 -21.62 7.64 15.50
C SER A 80 -21.50 6.18 15.03
N CYS A 81 -20.81 5.93 13.91
CA CYS A 81 -20.52 4.58 13.45
C CYS A 81 -19.50 3.88 14.34
N LEU A 82 -18.42 4.57 14.74
CA LEU A 82 -17.35 4.00 15.57
C LEU A 82 -17.86 3.57 16.95
N VAL A 83 -18.66 4.40 17.62
CA VAL A 83 -19.28 4.07 18.93
C VAL A 83 -20.06 2.76 18.86
N LYS A 84 -20.81 2.53 17.78
CA LYS A 84 -21.58 1.28 17.61
C LYS A 84 -20.71 0.03 17.49
N ILE A 85 -19.43 0.17 17.12
CA ILE A 85 -18.51 -0.96 17.01
C ILE A 85 -17.88 -1.29 18.36
N PHE A 86 -17.38 -0.29 19.10
CA PHE A 86 -16.69 -0.53 20.38
C PHE A 86 -17.60 -0.50 21.62
N SER A 87 -18.78 0.14 21.53
CA SER A 87 -19.76 0.25 22.61
C SER A 87 -21.20 0.10 22.04
N PRO A 88 -21.58 -1.10 21.59
CA PRO A 88 -22.93 -1.35 21.11
C PRO A 88 -23.95 -1.17 22.24
N ALA A 89 -25.11 -0.57 21.93
CA ALA A 89 -26.11 -0.09 22.90
C ALA A 89 -26.79 -1.19 23.76
N SER A 90 -26.40 -2.46 23.67
CA SER A 90 -27.03 -3.56 24.39
C SER A 90 -25.96 -4.55 24.91
N PRO A 91 -25.60 -4.46 26.21
CA PRO A 91 -24.74 -5.43 26.89
C PRO A 91 -25.32 -6.85 26.94
N SER A 92 -26.62 -7.00 26.66
CA SER A 92 -27.38 -8.25 26.76
C SER A 92 -27.32 -9.15 25.52
N VAL A 93 -26.61 -8.74 24.45
CA VAL A 93 -26.32 -9.64 23.34
C VAL A 93 -25.07 -10.47 23.66
N LYS A 94 -25.27 -11.75 23.96
CA LYS A 94 -24.22 -12.72 24.32
C LYS A 94 -23.14 -12.93 23.23
N LYS A 95 -23.30 -12.40 22.00
CA LYS A 95 -22.39 -12.61 20.87
C LYS A 95 -21.57 -11.36 20.55
N LYS A 96 -20.25 -11.53 20.48
CA LYS A 96 -19.29 -10.48 20.10
C LYS A 96 -18.94 -10.62 18.62
N TYR A 97 -19.79 -10.10 17.72
CA TYR A 97 -19.50 -10.08 16.28
C TYR A 97 -18.23 -9.31 15.91
N PHE A 98 -17.79 -8.39 16.77
CA PHE A 98 -16.54 -7.67 16.64
C PHE A 98 -15.50 -8.24 17.58
N SER A 99 -14.31 -8.52 17.03
CA SER A 99 -13.14 -8.90 17.81
C SER A 99 -12.68 -7.73 18.69
N GLU A 100 -11.95 -8.04 19.76
CA GLU A 100 -11.38 -7.00 20.63
C GLU A 100 -10.44 -6.06 19.85
N LYS A 101 -9.68 -6.57 18.86
CA LYS A 101 -8.86 -5.73 17.95
C LYS A 101 -9.71 -4.71 17.21
N MET A 102 -10.89 -5.11 16.70
CA MET A 102 -11.80 -4.17 16.01
C MET A 102 -12.35 -3.10 16.95
N LYS A 103 -12.69 -3.47 18.19
CA LYS A 103 -13.22 -2.54 19.19
C LYS A 103 -12.16 -1.52 19.62
N THR A 104 -10.95 -1.97 19.94
CA THR A 104 -9.83 -1.09 20.29
C THR A 104 -9.57 -0.09 19.17
N ARG A 105 -9.45 -0.58 17.93
CA ARG A 105 -9.25 0.28 16.76
C ARG A 105 -10.39 1.29 16.56
N ALA A 106 -11.64 0.87 16.72
CA ALA A 106 -12.78 1.77 16.60
C ALA A 106 -12.78 2.87 17.67
N LYS A 107 -12.35 2.54 18.90
CA LYS A 107 -12.21 3.51 20.00
C LYS A 107 -11.10 4.52 19.72
N GLU A 108 -9.92 4.07 19.30
CA GLU A 108 -8.79 4.95 18.95
C GLU A 108 -9.17 5.93 17.82
N LEU A 109 -9.83 5.42 16.76
CA LEU A 109 -10.32 6.25 15.67
C LEU A 109 -11.40 7.25 16.11
N HIS A 110 -12.21 6.88 17.10
CA HIS A 110 -13.22 7.78 17.63
C HIS A 110 -12.57 8.93 18.41
N GLU A 111 -11.55 8.62 19.21
CA GLU A 111 -10.76 9.62 19.93
C GLU A 111 -9.97 10.52 18.97
N TRP A 112 -9.38 9.96 17.90
CA TRP A 112 -8.76 10.75 16.83
C TRP A 112 -9.78 11.72 16.20
N ALA A 113 -10.95 11.22 15.78
CA ALA A 113 -11.99 12.04 15.17
C ALA A 113 -12.51 13.17 16.08
N ASP A 114 -12.32 13.05 17.40
CA ASP A 114 -12.64 14.09 18.37
C ASP A 114 -11.58 15.21 18.42
N ARG A 115 -10.30 14.84 18.22
CA ARG A 115 -9.16 15.76 18.31
C ARG A 115 -8.80 16.46 17.00
N VAL A 116 -9.26 15.96 15.85
CA VAL A 116 -8.90 16.55 14.55
C VAL A 116 -9.42 17.97 14.37
N GLU A 117 -8.57 18.81 13.80
CA GLU A 117 -8.88 20.18 13.39
C GLU A 117 -9.18 20.28 11.89
N ASP A 118 -9.80 21.38 11.48
CA ASP A 118 -10.01 21.70 10.07
C ASP A 118 -8.73 22.30 9.44
N SER A 119 -8.17 21.58 8.46
CA SER A 119 -6.97 21.98 7.72
C SER A 119 -7.11 23.35 7.02
N VAL A 120 -8.31 23.72 6.56
CA VAL A 120 -8.54 25.04 5.93
C VAL A 120 -8.38 26.15 6.96
N ARG A 121 -8.89 25.92 8.18
CA ARG A 121 -8.78 26.86 9.30
C ARG A 121 -7.32 27.01 9.76
N ILE A 122 -6.57 25.91 9.84
CA ILE A 122 -5.13 25.95 10.18
C ILE A 122 -4.37 26.72 9.09
N ALA A 123 -4.62 26.44 7.81
CA ALA A 123 -3.96 27.14 6.71
C ALA A 123 -4.26 28.64 6.72
N HIS A 124 -5.49 29.05 7.02
CA HIS A 124 -5.85 30.46 7.17
C HIS A 124 -5.10 31.13 8.32
N LYS A 125 -4.95 30.47 9.47
CA LYS A 125 -4.17 30.99 10.61
C LYS A 125 -2.67 31.06 10.28
N ALA A 126 -2.12 29.99 9.71
CA ALA A 126 -0.71 29.92 9.32
C ALA A 126 -0.36 30.94 8.22
N ALA A 127 -1.26 31.22 7.27
CA ALA A 127 -1.05 32.25 6.25
C ALA A 127 -1.09 33.68 6.82
N GLN A 128 -1.80 33.90 7.94
CA GLN A 128 -1.74 35.16 8.69
C GLN A 128 -0.40 35.32 9.43
N GLU A 129 0.16 34.21 9.94
CA GLU A 129 1.42 34.20 10.69
C GLU A 129 2.68 34.16 9.77
N ALA A 130 2.61 33.51 8.61
CA ALA A 130 3.71 33.33 7.66
C ALA A 130 4.06 34.58 6.82
N LYS A 131 3.35 35.70 7.01
CA LYS A 131 3.78 37.01 6.49
C LYS A 131 5.06 37.55 7.16
N ALA A 132 5.67 36.81 8.09
CA ALA A 132 6.89 37.18 8.77
C ALA A 132 7.85 35.99 9.03
N ALA A 133 8.45 35.37 8.01
CA ALA A 133 9.76 34.67 8.13
C ALA A 133 10.26 34.06 6.79
N LYS A 134 11.59 33.98 6.63
CA LYS A 134 12.32 33.30 5.54
C LYS A 134 12.83 31.91 5.99
N PRO A 135 13.07 30.96 5.07
CA PRO A 135 13.31 29.56 5.42
C PRO A 135 14.79 29.24 5.68
N VAL A 136 15.02 28.25 6.55
CA VAL A 136 16.33 27.66 6.89
C VAL A 136 16.31 26.17 6.53
N THR A 137 17.36 25.72 5.82
CA THR A 137 17.58 24.33 5.43
C THR A 137 18.53 23.63 6.40
N ASN A 138 18.22 22.40 6.80
CA ASN A 138 19.13 21.55 7.58
C ASN A 138 19.69 20.40 6.74
N LYS A 139 20.98 20.13 6.96
CA LYS A 139 21.86 19.11 6.34
C LYS A 139 22.00 17.90 7.27
N ALA A 140 22.16 16.69 6.72
CA ALA A 140 22.98 15.56 7.23
C ALA A 140 22.69 14.28 6.38
N ALA A 141 23.53 13.26 6.23
CA ALA A 141 24.98 13.02 6.30
C ALA A 141 25.24 11.64 5.62
N ASN A 142 26.30 11.60 4.82
CA ASN A 142 27.20 10.50 4.41
C ASN A 142 26.69 9.10 3.98
N GLY A 143 26.89 8.84 2.68
CA GLY A 143 27.54 7.65 2.13
C GLY A 143 28.21 8.07 0.82
N GLU A 144 29.52 7.86 0.65
CA GLU A 144 30.26 8.42 -0.50
C GLU A 144 29.70 7.89 -1.84
N THR A 145 29.19 8.81 -2.65
CA THR A 145 28.78 8.60 -4.03
C THR A 145 29.43 9.66 -4.89
N ILE A 146 29.78 9.32 -6.13
CA ILE A 146 30.19 10.31 -7.14
C ILE A 146 28.88 10.91 -7.67
N PRO A 147 28.57 12.21 -7.50
CA PRO A 147 27.35 12.77 -8.06
C PRO A 147 27.51 13.01 -9.58
N PRO A 148 26.57 12.56 -10.42
CA PRO A 148 26.59 12.86 -11.85
C PRO A 148 26.31 14.35 -12.12
N PRO A 149 26.73 14.89 -13.29
CA PRO A 149 26.28 16.19 -13.76
C PRO A 149 24.75 16.26 -13.82
N ALA A 150 24.18 17.40 -13.42
CA ALA A 150 22.72 17.55 -13.29
C ALA A 150 21.98 17.47 -14.64
N ASP A 151 22.67 17.78 -15.74
CA ASP A 151 22.22 17.77 -17.13
C ASP A 151 22.63 16.49 -17.89
N HIS A 152 23.31 15.55 -17.23
CA HIS A 152 23.70 14.29 -17.87
C HIS A 152 22.46 13.53 -18.38
N GLU A 153 22.47 13.10 -19.65
CA GLU A 153 21.29 12.51 -20.33
C GLU A 153 20.67 11.34 -19.56
N ILE A 154 21.50 10.47 -18.98
CA ILE A 154 21.06 9.26 -18.26
C ILE A 154 20.92 9.46 -16.74
N TRP A 155 21.86 10.16 -16.11
CA TRP A 155 22.01 10.25 -14.66
C TRP A 155 21.60 11.60 -14.05
N GLY A 156 21.40 12.60 -14.89
CA GLY A 156 20.91 13.92 -14.51
C GLY A 156 19.40 13.94 -14.28
N ARG A 157 18.85 15.13 -14.02
CA ARG A 157 17.46 15.34 -13.59
C ARG A 157 16.40 14.80 -14.55
N GLY A 158 16.70 14.77 -15.85
CA GLY A 158 15.80 14.26 -16.88
C GLY A 158 16.03 12.79 -17.27
N GLY A 159 17.06 12.15 -16.71
CA GLY A 159 17.50 10.82 -17.12
C GLY A 159 16.83 9.68 -16.35
N ILE A 160 16.90 8.47 -16.90
CA ILE A 160 16.29 7.28 -16.30
C ILE A 160 16.91 6.88 -14.96
N MET A 161 18.13 7.35 -14.67
CA MET A 161 18.86 7.11 -13.41
C MET A 161 18.76 8.30 -12.44
N HIS A 162 17.88 9.28 -12.68
CA HIS A 162 17.64 10.39 -11.76
C HIS A 162 17.41 9.88 -10.32
N GLY A 163 17.99 10.58 -9.35
CA GLY A 163 17.97 10.20 -7.94
C GLY A 163 19.02 9.15 -7.53
N LEU A 164 19.80 8.61 -8.48
CA LEU A 164 20.84 7.62 -8.23
C LEU A 164 22.23 8.15 -8.57
N ALA A 165 23.24 7.50 -8.01
CA ALA A 165 24.65 7.79 -8.21
C ALA A 165 25.48 6.51 -8.14
N LEU A 166 26.74 6.59 -8.56
CA LEU A 166 27.67 5.46 -8.48
C LEU A 166 28.48 5.58 -7.19
N ARG A 167 28.77 4.43 -6.56
CA ARG A 167 29.78 4.39 -5.50
C ARG A 167 31.19 4.44 -6.12
N PRO A 168 32.18 5.01 -5.41
CA PRO A 168 33.57 5.06 -5.86
C PRO A 168 34.23 3.67 -5.75
N THR A 169 33.77 2.71 -6.54
CA THR A 169 34.30 1.35 -6.59
C THR A 169 34.49 0.90 -8.03
N ASP A 170 35.43 -0.03 -8.25
CA ASP A 170 35.65 -0.65 -9.57
C ASP A 170 34.42 -1.43 -10.06
N ARG A 171 33.59 -1.91 -9.13
CA ARG A 171 32.32 -2.55 -9.44
C ARG A 171 31.25 -1.51 -9.76
N PHE A 172 30.39 -1.83 -10.73
CA PHE A 172 29.20 -1.04 -11.02
C PHE A 172 28.20 -1.16 -9.87
N THR A 173 28.29 -0.23 -8.92
CA THR A 173 27.46 -0.23 -7.70
C THR A 173 26.68 1.06 -7.62
N VAL A 174 25.36 0.94 -7.73
CA VAL A 174 24.43 2.08 -7.68
C VAL A 174 23.97 2.32 -6.25
N ALA A 175 23.83 3.60 -5.87
CA ALA A 175 23.28 4.04 -4.60
C ALA A 175 22.31 5.21 -4.81
N LEU A 176 21.52 5.54 -3.79
CA LEU A 176 20.76 6.79 -3.80
C LEU A 176 21.73 7.98 -3.82
N ASN A 177 21.42 8.97 -4.64
CA ASN A 177 22.19 10.21 -4.71
C ASN A 177 21.78 11.15 -3.56
N PRO A 178 22.68 11.48 -2.63
CA PRO A 178 22.36 12.36 -1.50
C PRO A 178 21.92 13.76 -1.93
N VAL A 179 22.32 14.23 -3.12
CA VAL A 179 21.91 15.53 -3.68
C VAL A 179 20.39 15.62 -3.88
N TYR A 180 19.73 14.50 -4.17
CA TYR A 180 18.30 14.46 -4.46
C TYR A 180 17.48 13.86 -3.32
N THR A 181 18.00 13.85 -2.09
CA THR A 181 17.32 13.27 -0.92
C THR A 181 15.91 13.85 -0.71
N GLU A 182 15.75 15.16 -0.87
CA GLU A 182 14.46 15.85 -0.72
C GLU A 182 13.45 15.54 -1.85
N GLU A 183 13.92 15.02 -2.98
CA GLU A 183 13.07 14.62 -4.10
C GLU A 183 12.59 13.17 -3.99
N LYS A 184 13.19 12.38 -3.08
CA LYS A 184 12.79 10.98 -2.86
C LYS A 184 11.37 10.93 -2.30
N ARG A 185 10.49 10.23 -3.02
CA ARG A 185 9.09 10.08 -2.60
C ARG A 185 8.95 9.02 -1.50
N PRO A 186 8.14 9.25 -0.44
CA PRO A 186 7.82 8.21 0.54
C PRO A 186 7.05 7.07 -0.14
N ALA A 187 7.35 5.82 0.24
CA ALA A 187 6.70 4.64 -0.36
C ALA A 187 5.53 4.09 0.49
N ASN A 188 5.39 4.52 1.74
CA ASN A 188 4.35 4.11 2.69
C ASN A 188 3.04 4.89 2.51
N VAL A 189 2.68 5.18 1.26
CA VAL A 189 1.44 5.84 0.90
C VAL A 189 0.60 4.84 0.11
N TYR A 190 -0.64 4.60 0.53
CA TYR A 190 -1.54 3.70 -0.17
C TYR A 190 -1.99 4.24 -1.54
N GLY A 191 -2.35 3.32 -2.43
CA GLY A 191 -2.77 3.66 -3.80
C GLY A 191 -1.59 3.94 -4.72
N HIS A 192 -1.83 4.73 -5.77
CA HIS A 192 -0.88 4.96 -6.85
C HIS A 192 0.38 5.72 -6.42
N ASN A 193 0.33 6.48 -5.31
CA ASN A 193 1.47 7.26 -4.82
C ASN A 193 2.09 8.18 -5.90
N GLY A 194 1.25 8.84 -6.70
CA GLY A 194 1.68 9.73 -7.78
C GLY A 194 2.34 9.02 -8.97
N LEU A 195 2.17 7.70 -9.11
CA LEU A 195 2.67 6.91 -10.22
C LEU A 195 1.58 6.68 -11.26
N THR A 196 1.99 6.61 -12.52
CA THR A 196 1.14 6.21 -13.63
C THR A 196 1.35 4.73 -13.92
N VAL A 197 0.27 3.99 -14.16
CA VAL A 197 0.37 2.60 -14.57
C VAL A 197 1.17 2.51 -15.87
N GLY A 198 2.24 1.71 -15.86
CA GLY A 198 3.21 1.62 -16.94
C GLY A 198 4.53 2.34 -16.66
N ASP A 199 4.63 3.15 -15.59
CA ASP A 199 5.89 3.75 -15.15
C ASP A 199 6.97 2.67 -15.01
N TRP A 200 8.16 2.98 -15.51
CA TRP A 200 9.26 2.04 -15.62
C TRP A 200 10.49 2.54 -14.88
N PHE A 201 11.19 1.61 -14.22
CA PHE A 201 12.37 1.86 -13.42
C PHE A 201 13.52 0.93 -13.85
N PRO A 202 14.74 1.45 -14.05
CA PRO A 202 15.88 0.64 -14.45
C PRO A 202 16.28 -0.39 -13.39
N ASN A 203 16.09 -0.07 -12.11
CA ASN A 203 16.40 -0.94 -11.00
C ASN A 203 15.50 -0.65 -9.78
N GLN A 204 15.57 -1.50 -8.76
CA GLN A 204 14.74 -1.39 -7.55
C GLN A 204 15.07 -0.14 -6.72
N LEU A 205 16.31 0.36 -6.77
CA LEU A 205 16.65 1.63 -6.12
C LEU A 205 15.97 2.83 -6.80
N SER A 206 15.85 2.83 -8.13
CA SER A 206 15.05 3.83 -8.86
C SER A 206 13.57 3.75 -8.48
N ALA A 207 13.01 2.53 -8.38
CA ALA A 207 11.64 2.34 -7.89
C ALA A 207 11.48 2.85 -6.43
N LEU A 208 12.51 2.71 -5.60
CA LEU A 208 12.55 3.22 -4.23
C LEU A 208 12.65 4.74 -4.16
N PHE A 209 13.49 5.35 -4.99
CA PHE A 209 13.60 6.80 -5.08
C PHE A 209 12.26 7.43 -5.48
N ASN A 210 11.56 6.82 -6.43
CA ASN A 210 10.26 7.29 -6.94
C ASN A 210 9.05 6.89 -6.08
N GLY A 211 9.25 6.20 -4.94
CA GLY A 211 8.17 5.79 -4.04
C GLY A 211 7.29 4.64 -4.55
N ALA A 212 7.70 3.96 -5.63
CA ALA A 212 6.98 2.80 -6.15
C ALA A 212 7.09 1.59 -5.24
N HIS A 213 8.27 1.37 -4.66
CA HIS A 213 8.52 0.28 -3.72
C HIS A 213 9.52 0.70 -2.63
N GLY A 214 9.25 0.45 -1.35
CA GLY A 214 10.03 1.07 -0.27
C GLY A 214 11.24 0.28 0.24
N SER A 215 11.55 -0.89 -0.33
CA SER A 215 12.74 -1.67 0.02
C SER A 215 13.74 -1.72 -1.14
N SER A 216 15.03 -1.68 -0.85
CA SER A 216 16.06 -1.80 -1.89
C SER A 216 16.20 -3.23 -2.41
N ASN A 217 15.84 -4.23 -1.59
CA ASN A 217 16.08 -5.65 -1.89
C ASN A 217 14.87 -6.57 -1.62
N ALA A 218 13.95 -6.22 -0.72
CA ALA A 218 12.84 -7.10 -0.37
C ALA A 218 11.78 -7.11 -1.48
N GLY A 219 11.05 -8.23 -1.60
CA GLY A 219 9.92 -8.34 -2.54
C GLY A 219 8.63 -7.70 -2.02
N ILE A 220 8.45 -7.63 -0.69
CA ILE A 220 7.27 -7.03 -0.05
C ILE A 220 7.74 -5.81 0.75
N TYR A 221 7.08 -4.67 0.53
CA TYR A 221 7.29 -3.48 1.35
C TYR A 221 6.04 -3.17 2.17
N PHE A 222 6.24 -3.02 3.47
CA PHE A 222 5.20 -2.84 4.47
C PHE A 222 5.70 -1.94 5.61
N GLN A 223 4.78 -1.44 6.42
CA GLN A 223 5.07 -0.90 7.74
C GLN A 223 4.33 -1.73 8.77
N LYS A 224 4.96 -1.88 9.94
CA LYS A 224 4.38 -2.65 11.03
C LYS A 224 3.01 -2.06 11.39
N ASP A 225 2.03 -2.94 11.57
CA ASP A 225 0.64 -2.60 11.93
C ASP A 225 -0.14 -1.75 10.90
N GLU A 226 0.43 -1.52 9.71
CA GLU A 226 -0.25 -0.80 8.63
C GLU A 226 -0.63 -1.68 7.45
N GLY A 227 0.05 -2.82 7.26
CA GLY A 227 -0.07 -3.68 6.09
C GLY A 227 1.00 -3.42 5.02
N ALA A 228 0.91 -4.15 3.92
CA ALA A 228 1.76 -4.03 2.75
C ALA A 228 1.30 -2.90 1.81
N PHE A 229 2.26 -2.12 1.32
CA PHE A 229 2.01 -1.05 0.33
C PHE A 229 2.34 -1.49 -1.09
N SER A 230 3.31 -2.38 -1.27
CA SER A 230 3.74 -2.82 -2.59
C SER A 230 4.42 -4.19 -2.56
N VAL A 231 4.30 -4.91 -3.67
CA VAL A 231 5.00 -6.18 -3.93
C VAL A 231 5.73 -6.15 -5.27
N ILE A 232 6.80 -6.94 -5.39
CA ILE A 232 7.56 -7.15 -6.61
C ILE A 232 7.41 -8.60 -7.06
N VAL A 233 6.86 -8.81 -8.25
CA VAL A 233 6.88 -10.09 -8.94
C VAL A 233 8.21 -10.20 -9.68
N ALA A 234 9.16 -10.94 -9.09
CA ALA A 234 10.55 -11.02 -9.56
C ALA A 234 10.95 -12.36 -10.18
N GLY A 235 10.04 -13.33 -10.21
CA GLY A 235 10.33 -14.68 -10.69
C GLY A 235 11.30 -15.48 -9.81
N ALA A 236 11.63 -15.01 -8.60
CA ALA A 236 12.47 -15.76 -7.65
C ALA A 236 11.78 -17.02 -7.11
N TYR A 237 10.45 -17.08 -7.24
CA TYR A 237 9.60 -18.20 -6.87
C TYR A 237 8.86 -18.74 -8.10
N GLN A 238 9.51 -18.80 -9.27
CA GLN A 238 8.86 -19.17 -10.55
C GLN A 238 8.11 -20.51 -10.53
N ASP A 239 8.48 -21.41 -9.64
CA ASP A 239 7.83 -22.70 -9.42
C ASP A 239 6.58 -22.61 -8.51
N LEU A 240 6.43 -21.54 -7.74
CA LEU A 240 5.35 -21.35 -6.77
C LEU A 240 4.43 -20.16 -7.09
N ASP A 241 4.97 -19.10 -7.70
CA ASP A 241 4.24 -17.93 -8.17
C ASP A 241 3.53 -18.24 -9.48
N VAL A 242 2.26 -17.83 -9.59
CA VAL A 242 1.50 -17.94 -10.84
C VAL A 242 1.00 -16.55 -11.24
N ASP A 243 1.62 -16.00 -12.29
CA ASP A 243 1.28 -14.68 -12.82
C ASP A 243 0.39 -14.78 -14.07
N LYS A 244 -0.90 -14.50 -13.90
CA LYS A 244 -1.91 -14.46 -14.97
C LYS A 244 -2.24 -13.02 -15.40
N GLY A 245 -1.43 -12.04 -15.03
CA GLY A 245 -1.67 -10.64 -15.37
C GLY A 245 -2.61 -10.01 -14.35
N GLU A 246 -3.91 -10.03 -14.63
CA GLU A 246 -4.94 -9.47 -13.74
C GLU A 246 -5.09 -10.25 -12.43
N ILE A 247 -4.63 -11.51 -12.41
CA ILE A 247 -4.62 -12.39 -11.24
C ILE A 247 -3.19 -12.85 -11.00
N ILE A 248 -2.74 -12.77 -9.75
CA ILE A 248 -1.42 -13.23 -9.34
C ILE A 248 -1.59 -14.10 -8.11
N PHE A 249 -1.00 -15.30 -8.12
CA PHE A 249 -0.80 -16.07 -6.91
C PHE A 249 0.62 -15.84 -6.42
N TYR A 250 0.75 -14.96 -5.45
CA TYR A 250 2.02 -14.45 -4.95
C TYR A 250 2.46 -15.23 -3.71
N SER A 251 3.62 -15.86 -3.77
CA SER A 251 4.16 -16.68 -2.68
C SER A 251 4.77 -15.78 -1.61
N GLY A 252 4.44 -16.06 -0.34
CA GLY A 252 5.06 -15.39 0.79
C GLY A 252 6.55 -15.67 0.87
N SER A 253 7.25 -14.87 1.66
CA SER A 253 8.64 -15.16 2.03
C SER A 253 8.74 -16.55 2.63
N ASN A 254 9.88 -17.22 2.42
CA ASN A 254 10.20 -18.56 2.94
C ASN A 254 9.39 -19.74 2.33
N SER A 255 8.63 -19.53 1.26
CA SER A 255 7.76 -20.58 0.68
C SER A 255 8.47 -21.86 0.20
N HIS A 256 9.76 -21.78 -0.17
CA HIS A 256 10.59 -22.92 -0.58
C HIS A 256 11.29 -23.64 0.59
N LEU A 257 11.23 -23.08 1.80
CA LEU A 257 11.98 -23.58 2.96
C LEU A 257 11.25 -24.69 3.70
N ASN A 258 9.91 -24.77 3.61
CA ASN A 258 9.16 -25.80 4.32
C ASN A 258 9.26 -27.16 3.60
N ASP A 259 9.69 -28.19 4.30
CA ASP A 259 9.75 -29.59 3.86
C ASP A 259 8.88 -30.52 4.72
N ASP A 260 8.18 -29.98 5.72
CA ASP A 260 7.24 -30.72 6.56
C ASP A 260 5.79 -30.48 6.09
N SER A 261 5.08 -31.57 5.80
CA SER A 261 3.70 -31.51 5.33
C SER A 261 2.68 -31.26 6.44
N GLU A 262 3.04 -31.53 7.70
CA GLU A 262 2.15 -31.42 8.87
C GLU A 262 2.26 -30.07 9.59
N SER A 263 3.26 -29.25 9.24
CA SER A 263 3.47 -27.94 9.85
C SER A 263 3.60 -26.81 8.82
N ILE A 264 3.27 -25.60 9.26
CA ILE A 264 3.47 -24.37 8.50
C ILE A 264 4.56 -23.59 9.20
N LEU A 265 5.54 -23.09 8.45
CA LEU A 265 6.57 -22.21 9.02
C LEU A 265 5.94 -20.96 9.64
N PRO A 266 6.54 -20.42 10.72
CA PRO A 266 6.08 -19.17 11.31
C PRO A 266 6.01 -18.05 10.26
N SER A 267 4.84 -17.42 10.16
CA SER A 267 4.62 -16.31 9.23
C SER A 267 5.59 -15.17 9.53
N THR A 268 6.32 -14.72 8.50
CA THR A 268 7.16 -13.52 8.59
C THR A 268 6.30 -12.26 8.74
N GLU A 269 6.88 -11.16 9.22
CA GLU A 269 6.17 -9.87 9.31
C GLU A 269 5.67 -9.39 7.93
N ALA A 270 6.45 -9.64 6.87
CA ALA A 270 6.06 -9.32 5.50
C ALA A 270 4.80 -10.10 5.08
N ASN A 271 4.74 -11.40 5.39
CA ASN A 271 3.56 -12.21 5.08
C ASN A 271 2.35 -11.80 5.92
N LYS A 272 2.55 -11.52 7.22
CA LYS A 272 1.49 -10.99 8.10
C LYS A 272 0.91 -9.69 7.54
N SER A 273 1.75 -8.83 6.98
CA SER A 273 1.30 -7.59 6.36
C SER A 273 0.38 -7.81 5.16
N LEU A 274 0.66 -8.81 4.29
CA LEU A 274 -0.25 -9.18 3.20
C LEU A 274 -1.55 -9.83 3.71
N ALA A 275 -1.47 -10.65 4.76
CA ALA A 275 -2.65 -11.18 5.42
C ALA A 275 -3.51 -10.05 6.03
N GLU A 276 -2.89 -8.99 6.54
CA GLU A 276 -3.59 -7.81 7.02
C GLU A 276 -4.27 -7.05 5.87
N ASN A 277 -3.62 -6.92 4.70
CA ASN A 277 -4.27 -6.37 3.50
C ASN A 277 -5.48 -7.20 3.07
N ASN A 278 -5.46 -8.52 3.23
CA ASN A 278 -6.61 -9.37 2.93
C ASN A 278 -7.83 -9.01 3.79
N VAL A 279 -7.61 -8.82 5.09
CA VAL A 279 -8.66 -8.41 6.03
C VAL A 279 -9.07 -6.97 5.79
N CYS A 280 -8.11 -6.11 5.46
CA CYS A 280 -8.31 -4.67 5.41
C CYS A 280 -8.76 -4.13 4.04
N SER A 281 -8.63 -4.95 2.98
CA SER A 281 -8.83 -4.56 1.57
C SER A 281 -8.02 -3.32 1.17
N ASN A 282 -6.83 -3.15 1.79
CA ASN A 282 -5.91 -2.09 1.39
C ASN A 282 -5.24 -2.49 0.06
N PRO A 283 -5.21 -1.59 -0.95
CA PRO A 283 -4.61 -1.89 -2.24
C PRO A 283 -3.10 -1.97 -2.12
N VAL A 284 -2.51 -2.89 -2.87
CA VAL A 284 -1.07 -3.13 -2.97
C VAL A 284 -0.62 -2.73 -4.38
N ARG A 285 0.41 -1.89 -4.48
CA ARG A 285 1.07 -1.65 -5.77
C ARG A 285 1.84 -2.89 -6.20
N VAL A 286 1.60 -3.35 -7.43
CA VAL A 286 2.37 -4.44 -8.03
C VAL A 286 3.39 -3.89 -9.00
N LEU A 287 4.65 -4.22 -8.76
CA LEU A 287 5.73 -4.02 -9.73
C LEU A 287 6.11 -5.39 -10.31
N ARG A 288 6.27 -5.47 -11.63
CA ARG A 288 6.85 -6.65 -12.29
C ARG A 288 8.30 -6.36 -12.66
N LYS A 289 9.21 -7.24 -12.28
CA LYS A 289 10.61 -7.21 -12.73
C LYS A 289 10.73 -8.01 -14.02
N ALA A 290 11.68 -7.65 -14.89
CA ALA A 290 12.03 -8.46 -16.04
C ALA A 290 12.53 -9.86 -15.63
N HIS A 291 11.86 -10.90 -16.13
CA HIS A 291 12.26 -12.31 -16.04
C HIS A 291 11.55 -13.13 -17.12
N LYS A 292 12.06 -14.33 -17.43
CA LYS A 292 11.50 -15.17 -18.51
C LYS A 292 10.24 -15.96 -18.12
N GLY A 293 10.03 -16.20 -16.83
CA GLY A 293 8.92 -17.00 -16.30
C GLY A 293 7.52 -16.36 -16.34
N SER A 294 7.35 -15.12 -16.82
CA SER A 294 6.03 -14.50 -16.99
C SER A 294 5.97 -13.70 -18.28
N ARG A 295 4.92 -13.93 -19.08
CA ARG A 295 4.62 -13.12 -20.28
C ARG A 295 4.22 -11.68 -19.96
N TRP A 296 3.92 -11.40 -18.69
CA TRP A 296 3.52 -10.08 -18.22
C TRP A 296 4.70 -9.27 -17.69
N ALA A 297 5.84 -9.92 -17.43
CA ALA A 297 7.06 -9.23 -17.06
C ALA A 297 7.49 -8.25 -18.17
N PRO A 298 8.04 -7.07 -17.81
CA PRO A 298 8.65 -6.18 -18.79
C PRO A 298 9.89 -6.83 -19.41
N SER A 299 10.34 -6.31 -20.56
CA SER A 299 11.56 -6.80 -21.20
C SER A 299 12.83 -6.51 -20.37
N HIS A 300 12.86 -5.37 -19.67
CA HIS A 300 13.97 -4.92 -18.84
C HIS A 300 13.44 -4.22 -17.57
N GLY A 301 14.29 -4.09 -16.55
CA GLY A 301 14.01 -3.29 -15.35
C GLY A 301 12.78 -3.76 -14.57
N TYR A 302 12.04 -2.78 -14.04
CA TYR A 302 10.84 -2.94 -13.24
C TYR A 302 9.74 -2.06 -13.82
N ARG A 303 8.51 -2.55 -13.89
CA ARG A 303 7.35 -1.78 -14.36
C ARG A 303 6.25 -1.79 -13.30
N TYR A 304 5.68 -0.63 -13.03
CA TYR A 304 4.52 -0.51 -12.16
C TYR A 304 3.24 -0.89 -12.93
N ASP A 305 2.60 -1.99 -12.53
CA ASP A 305 1.49 -2.59 -13.27
C ASP A 305 0.12 -2.31 -12.62
N GLY A 306 0.10 -1.42 -11.62
CA GLY A 306 -1.13 -0.92 -10.98
C GLY A 306 -1.38 -1.47 -9.59
N LEU A 307 -2.60 -1.22 -9.12
CA LEU A 307 -3.11 -1.61 -7.82
C LEU A 307 -3.85 -2.94 -7.90
N TYR A 308 -3.60 -3.78 -6.90
CA TYR A 308 -4.25 -5.07 -6.71
C TYR A 308 -4.80 -5.12 -5.28
N GLU A 309 -5.89 -5.84 -5.08
CA GLU A 309 -6.34 -6.26 -3.75
C GLU A 309 -5.79 -7.65 -3.41
N VAL A 310 -5.52 -7.89 -2.13
CA VAL A 310 -5.27 -9.25 -1.64
C VAL A 310 -6.63 -9.90 -1.41
N TYR A 311 -7.09 -10.69 -2.38
CA TYR A 311 -8.43 -11.28 -2.37
C TYR A 311 -8.57 -12.43 -1.35
N GLU A 312 -7.59 -13.31 -1.28
CA GLU A 312 -7.55 -14.40 -0.29
C GLU A 312 -6.11 -14.80 0.06
N LYS A 313 -5.94 -15.34 1.27
CA LYS A 313 -4.76 -16.10 1.67
C LYS A 313 -5.04 -17.59 1.48
N ARG A 314 -4.11 -18.29 0.85
CA ARG A 314 -4.13 -19.72 0.57
C ARG A 314 -2.94 -20.41 1.23
N LEU A 315 -3.06 -21.72 1.42
CA LEU A 315 -2.02 -22.58 1.99
C LEU A 315 -1.74 -23.79 1.09
N PRO A 316 -1.24 -23.59 -0.14
CA PRO A 316 -0.84 -24.69 -1.02
C PRO A 316 0.41 -25.40 -0.51
N LYS A 317 0.71 -26.55 -1.13
CA LYS A 317 1.94 -27.31 -0.91
C LYS A 317 2.98 -26.99 -1.99
N ASN A 318 4.24 -26.88 -1.60
CA ASN A 318 5.37 -26.71 -2.51
C ASN A 318 5.84 -28.06 -3.08
N THR A 319 6.92 -28.04 -3.85
CA THR A 319 7.54 -29.23 -4.47
C THR A 319 8.09 -30.25 -3.47
N LYS A 320 8.30 -29.85 -2.21
CA LYS A 320 8.73 -30.70 -1.10
C LYS A 320 7.57 -31.19 -0.23
N ASN A 321 6.32 -31.02 -0.69
CA ASN A 321 5.10 -31.34 0.06
C ASN A 321 4.87 -30.48 1.33
N GLY A 322 5.70 -29.45 1.55
CA GLY A 322 5.57 -28.51 2.66
C GLY A 322 4.55 -27.42 2.37
N THR A 323 3.74 -27.08 3.36
CA THR A 323 2.69 -26.05 3.22
C THR A 323 3.29 -24.64 3.30
N PHE A 324 2.88 -23.72 2.43
CA PHE A 324 3.36 -22.33 2.42
C PHE A 324 2.24 -21.31 2.25
N GLU A 325 2.51 -20.06 2.64
CA GLU A 325 1.54 -18.97 2.51
C GLU A 325 1.56 -18.40 1.09
N GLN A 326 0.41 -18.41 0.43
CA GLN A 326 0.23 -17.82 -0.89
C GLN A 326 -0.90 -16.81 -0.86
N TYR A 327 -0.75 -15.69 -1.57
CA TYR A 327 -1.69 -14.59 -1.59
C TYR A 327 -2.25 -14.43 -3.00
N HIS A 328 -3.56 -14.57 -3.14
CA HIS A 328 -4.26 -14.35 -4.39
C HIS A 328 -4.51 -12.84 -4.54
N LEU A 329 -3.79 -12.22 -5.45
CA LEU A 329 -3.92 -10.80 -5.78
C LEU A 329 -4.80 -10.64 -7.01
N VAL A 330 -5.77 -9.74 -6.94
CA VAL A 330 -6.69 -9.42 -8.04
C VAL A 330 -6.53 -7.94 -8.39
N ARG A 331 -6.29 -7.64 -9.66
CA ARG A 331 -6.09 -6.27 -10.13
C ARG A 331 -7.38 -5.47 -10.00
N LEU A 332 -7.27 -4.25 -9.48
CA LEU A 332 -8.41 -3.35 -9.37
C LEU A 332 -8.86 -2.87 -10.77
N PRO A 333 -10.18 -2.70 -11.01
CA PRO A 333 -10.70 -2.21 -12.28
C PRO A 333 -10.37 -0.72 -12.50
N GLY A 334 -10.58 -0.23 -13.73
CA GLY A 334 -10.47 1.21 -14.05
C GLY A 334 -9.04 1.72 -14.25
N GLN A 335 -8.07 0.82 -14.41
CA GLN A 335 -6.67 1.14 -14.67
C GLN A 335 -6.30 0.82 -16.12
N THR A 336 -5.22 1.42 -16.65
CA THR A 336 -4.69 1.12 -17.99
C THR A 336 -4.56 -0.40 -18.20
N PRO A 337 -5.09 -0.99 -19.28
CA PRO A 337 -5.02 -2.42 -19.53
C PRO A 337 -3.58 -2.94 -19.60
N LEU A 338 -3.28 -4.09 -18.99
CA LEU A 338 -1.91 -4.65 -18.98
C LEU A 338 -1.35 -4.92 -20.38
N ARG A 339 -2.20 -5.23 -21.36
CA ARG A 339 -1.79 -5.43 -22.76
C ARG A 339 -1.18 -4.17 -23.39
N ASP A 340 -1.60 -2.99 -22.94
CA ASP A 340 -1.14 -1.70 -23.47
C ASP A 340 0.21 -1.31 -22.84
N LEU A 341 0.65 -2.00 -21.79
CA LEU A 341 1.93 -1.76 -21.11
C LEU A 341 3.10 -2.54 -21.71
N ARG A 342 2.84 -3.40 -22.72
CA ARG A 342 3.87 -4.29 -23.31
C ARG A 342 5.02 -3.54 -23.97
N SER A 343 4.77 -2.32 -24.44
CA SER A 343 5.77 -1.43 -25.01
C SER A 343 6.64 -0.73 -23.97
N ASN A 344 6.39 -0.96 -22.67
CA ASN A 344 7.15 -0.36 -21.58
C ASN A 344 8.08 -1.43 -20.97
N PRO A 345 9.41 -1.21 -20.95
CA PRO A 345 10.11 0.01 -21.34
C PRO A 345 10.17 0.26 -22.85
N SER A 346 10.22 1.54 -23.22
CA SER A 346 10.42 2.00 -24.60
C SER A 346 11.82 1.66 -25.12
N ALA A 347 12.00 1.69 -26.45
CA ALA A 347 13.30 1.47 -27.08
C ALA A 347 14.38 2.46 -26.58
N LYS A 348 14.00 3.74 -26.35
CA LYS A 348 14.92 4.73 -25.77
C LYS A 348 15.35 4.33 -24.35
N GLN A 349 14.41 3.97 -23.48
CA GLN A 349 14.74 3.54 -22.11
C GLN A 349 15.65 2.31 -22.08
N ILE A 350 15.45 1.36 -23.01
CA ILE A 350 16.33 0.19 -23.15
C ILE A 350 17.74 0.63 -23.57
N SER A 351 17.85 1.53 -24.55
CA SER A 351 19.14 2.08 -25.00
C SER A 351 19.85 2.86 -23.89
N ASP A 352 19.13 3.73 -23.19
CA ASP A 352 19.65 4.53 -22.07
C ASP A 352 20.11 3.62 -20.91
N LEU A 353 19.38 2.52 -20.64
CA LEU A 353 19.78 1.54 -19.63
C LEU A 353 21.08 0.84 -20.01
N ALA A 354 21.26 0.49 -21.27
CA ALA A 354 22.53 -0.08 -21.76
C ALA A 354 23.68 0.92 -21.56
N LYS A 355 23.49 2.16 -22.00
CA LYS A 355 24.47 3.25 -21.85
C LYS A 355 24.75 3.65 -20.40
N SER A 356 23.83 3.40 -19.46
CA SER A 356 24.06 3.69 -18.04
C SER A 356 25.28 2.97 -17.46
N ARG A 357 25.72 1.88 -18.11
CA ARG A 357 26.90 1.10 -17.74
C ARG A 357 28.22 1.77 -18.09
N ASP A 358 28.19 2.75 -19.00
CA ASP A 358 29.35 3.50 -19.47
C ASP A 358 29.84 4.54 -18.44
N ARG A 359 29.17 4.61 -17.28
CA ARG A 359 29.40 5.61 -16.22
C ARG A 359 29.12 7.03 -16.75
N TYR A 360 29.62 8.07 -16.09
CA TYR A 360 29.46 9.49 -16.45
C TYR A 360 30.70 10.28 -16.11
#